data_AF-A0A3M3XSM2-F1
#
_entry.id   AF-A0A3M3XSM2-F1
#
_cell.length_a   1.000
_cell.length_b   1.000
_cell.length_c   1.000
_cell.angle_alpha   90.00
_cell.angle_beta   90.00
_cell.angle_gamma   90.00
#
_symmetry.space_group_name_H-M   'P 1'
#
loop_
_entity.id
_entity.type
_entity.pdbx_description
1 polymer ?
#
loop_
_entity_poly.entity_id
_entity_poly.type
_entity_poly.pdbx_seq_one_letter_code
_entity_poly.pdbx_strand_id
1 'polypeptide(L)'
;AHPQGREVAEVGDLAHELENLYEGLIDRRFNHSPTLAELLHESHDHLAILLEQLYRQEALSDPSALIDALRNCRTLESAGPEVQASPATNEDPPEHDTELREVFLEEGFDIMESSGAALARWQADPHNMLEVENLLRDLHTL
;
A
#
# COMPACT_ATOMS: atom_id res chain seq x y z
N ALA A 1 -12.74 -3.64 -23.49
CA ALA A 1 -12.13 -3.85 -22.17
C ALA A 1 -11.81 -2.47 -21.64
N HIS A 2 -12.53 -1.98 -20.63
CA HIS A 2 -12.21 -0.69 -20.03
C HIS A 2 -10.94 -0.87 -19.20
N PRO A 3 -9.85 -0.14 -19.49
CA PRO A 3 -8.57 -0.28 -18.77
C PRO A 3 -8.70 0.12 -17.28
N GLN A 4 -9.63 1.03 -16.98
CA GLN A 4 -9.83 1.70 -15.69
C GLN A 4 -10.03 0.73 -14.50
N GLY A 5 -10.69 -0.41 -14.71
CA GLY A 5 -10.96 -1.37 -13.62
C GLY A 5 -9.76 -2.23 -13.23
N ARG A 6 -8.75 -2.34 -14.10
CA ARG A 6 -7.51 -3.07 -13.79
C ARG A 6 -6.51 -2.17 -13.07
N GLU A 7 -6.47 -0.90 -13.47
CA GLU A 7 -5.53 0.09 -12.94
C GLU A 7 -5.75 0.30 -11.43
N VAL A 8 -7.01 0.46 -10.99
CA VAL A 8 -7.37 0.58 -9.57
C VAL A 8 -7.07 -0.72 -8.80
N ALA A 9 -7.22 -1.89 -9.44
CA ALA A 9 -6.91 -3.17 -8.81
C ALA A 9 -5.42 -3.31 -8.52
N GLU A 10 -4.53 -2.82 -9.39
CA GLU A 10 -3.08 -2.92 -9.20
C GLU A 10 -2.58 -2.06 -8.02
N VAL A 11 -3.16 -0.87 -7.82
CA VAL A 11 -2.90 -0.02 -6.65
C VAL A 11 -3.41 -0.70 -5.37
N GLY A 12 -4.64 -1.22 -5.43
CA GLY A 12 -5.26 -1.92 -4.30
C GLY A 12 -4.51 -3.18 -3.88
N ASP A 13 -4.02 -3.99 -4.82
CA ASP A 13 -3.21 -5.17 -4.52
C ASP A 13 -1.92 -4.77 -3.77
N LEU A 14 -1.21 -3.73 -4.22
CA LEU A 14 0.02 -3.28 -3.56
C LEU A 14 -0.25 -2.73 -2.15
N ALA A 15 -1.27 -1.88 -2.01
CA ALA A 15 -1.72 -1.37 -0.70
C ALA A 15 -2.04 -2.53 0.25
N HIS A 16 -2.77 -3.53 -0.25
CA HIS A 16 -3.17 -4.69 0.54
C HIS A 16 -1.99 -5.51 1.06
N GLU A 17 -0.95 -5.72 0.25
CA GLU A 17 0.24 -6.41 0.72
C GLU A 17 0.98 -5.63 1.82
N LEU A 18 0.96 -4.30 1.74
CA LEU A 18 1.52 -3.42 2.78
C LEU A 18 0.71 -3.49 4.08
N GLU A 19 -0.63 -3.44 3.99
CA GLU A 19 -1.53 -3.59 5.14
C GLU A 19 -1.23 -4.89 5.90
N ASN A 20 -1.17 -6.02 5.17
CA ASN A 20 -0.87 -7.33 5.75
C ASN A 20 0.49 -7.37 6.48
N LEU A 21 1.50 -6.66 5.98
CA LEU A 21 2.81 -6.56 6.62
C LEU A 21 2.75 -5.70 7.88
N TYR A 22 2.08 -4.54 7.83
CA TYR A 22 1.92 -3.68 9.00
C TYR A 22 1.11 -4.37 10.10
N GLU A 23 0.03 -5.06 9.76
CA GLU A 23 -0.73 -5.88 10.70
C GLU A 23 0.14 -6.94 11.37
N GLY A 24 0.98 -7.64 10.60
CA GLY A 24 1.88 -8.63 11.19
C GLY A 24 3.02 -8.02 12.03
N LEU A 25 3.43 -6.78 11.76
CA LEU A 25 4.34 -6.04 12.64
C LEU A 25 3.65 -5.68 13.97
N ILE A 26 2.39 -5.25 13.92
CA ILE A 26 1.57 -4.94 15.10
C ILE A 26 1.32 -6.21 15.94
N ASP A 27 1.01 -7.33 15.30
CA ASP A 27 0.82 -8.65 15.96
C ASP A 27 2.13 -9.25 16.49
N ARG A 28 3.28 -8.58 16.25
CA ARG A 28 4.65 -9.04 16.58
C ARG A 28 5.01 -10.37 15.90
N ARG A 29 4.39 -10.63 14.77
CA ARG A 29 4.63 -11.78 13.91
C ARG A 29 5.85 -11.56 13.00
N PHE A 30 6.13 -10.30 12.66
CA PHE A 30 7.31 -9.86 11.92
C PHE A 30 8.24 -9.02 12.81
N ASN A 31 9.54 -9.07 12.51
CA ASN A 31 10.53 -8.23 13.16
C ASN A 31 11.02 -7.16 12.19
N HIS A 32 11.29 -5.96 12.69
CA HIS A 32 11.96 -4.96 11.87
C HIS A 32 13.32 -5.49 11.38
N SER A 33 13.52 -5.46 10.07
CA SER A 33 14.78 -5.77 9.39
C SER A 33 15.13 -4.62 8.43
N PRO A 34 16.41 -4.27 8.25
CA PRO A 34 16.81 -3.25 7.28
C PRO A 34 16.29 -3.57 5.86
N THR A 35 16.28 -4.85 5.46
CA THR A 35 15.73 -5.27 4.17
C THR A 35 14.22 -5.06 4.07
N LEU A 36 13.47 -5.30 5.16
CA LEU A 36 12.04 -5.03 5.21
C LEU A 36 11.77 -3.52 5.13
N ALA A 37 12.55 -2.73 5.86
CA ALA A 37 12.47 -1.27 5.84
C ALA A 37 12.69 -0.70 4.43
N GLU A 38 13.70 -1.17 3.70
CA GLU A 38 13.93 -0.78 2.30
C GLU A 38 12.74 -1.16 1.40
N LEU A 39 12.21 -2.38 1.55
CA LEU A 39 11.10 -2.86 0.74
C LEU A 39 9.79 -2.07 0.99
N LEU A 40 9.50 -1.73 2.24
CA LEU A 40 8.36 -0.87 2.60
C LEU A 40 8.49 0.51 1.97
N HIS A 41 9.69 1.08 1.99
CA HIS A 41 9.94 2.40 1.39
C HIS A 41 9.80 2.35 -0.13
N GLU A 42 10.38 1.34 -0.78
CA GLU A 42 10.25 1.16 -2.23
C GLU A 42 8.79 0.97 -2.66
N SER A 43 8.01 0.24 -1.86
CA SER A 43 6.58 0.04 -2.11
C SER A 43 5.76 1.33 -1.94
N HIS A 44 6.08 2.15 -0.94
CA HIS A 44 5.45 3.46 -0.74
C HIS A 44 5.76 4.44 -1.87
N ASP A 45 7.03 4.51 -2.30
CA ASP A 45 7.45 5.32 -3.45
C ASP A 45 6.72 4.86 -4.72
N HIS A 46 6.62 3.55 -4.93
CA HIS A 46 5.90 3.01 -6.07
C HIS A 46 4.39 3.30 -6.03
N LEU A 47 3.75 3.22 -4.86
CA LEU A 47 2.34 3.53 -4.72
C LEU A 47 2.06 5.01 -5.01
N ALA A 48 2.95 5.91 -4.58
CA ALA A 48 2.88 7.33 -4.93
C ALA A 48 3.02 7.55 -6.45
N ILE A 49 3.93 6.81 -7.11
CA ILE A 49 4.08 6.83 -8.58
C ILE A 49 2.82 6.31 -9.27
N LEU A 50 2.16 5.26 -8.76
CA LEU A 50 0.92 4.74 -9.32
C LEU A 50 -0.24 5.74 -9.19
N LEU A 51 -0.39 6.38 -8.02
CA LEU A 51 -1.37 7.45 -7.83
C LEU A 51 -1.11 8.63 -8.78
N GLU A 52 0.17 9.00 -8.98
CA GLU A 52 0.56 10.04 -9.93
C GLU A 52 0.21 9.70 -11.37
N GLN A 53 0.48 8.47 -11.81
CA GLN A 53 0.09 7.99 -13.14
C GLN A 53 -1.42 7.97 -13.30
N LEU A 54 -2.18 7.56 -12.28
CA LEU A 54 -3.63 7.55 -12.30
C LEU A 54 -4.21 8.97 -12.40
N TYR A 55 -3.64 9.93 -11.67
CA TYR A 55 -3.96 11.35 -11.78
C TYR A 55 -3.64 11.92 -13.17
N ARG A 56 -2.49 11.54 -13.75
CA ARG A 56 -2.10 11.92 -15.12
C ARG A 56 -2.83 11.14 -16.22
N GLN A 57 -3.65 10.15 -15.86
CA GLN A 57 -4.29 9.20 -16.78
C GLN A 57 -3.29 8.48 -17.71
N GLU A 58 -2.12 8.15 -17.17
CA GLU A 58 -1.05 7.43 -17.85
C GLU A 58 -1.15 5.92 -17.59
N ALA A 59 -0.51 5.12 -18.44
CA ALA A 59 -0.45 3.68 -18.23
C ALA A 59 0.32 3.38 -16.93
N LEU A 60 -0.34 2.68 -16.00
CA LEU A 60 0.29 2.30 -14.74
C LEU A 60 1.52 1.41 -14.97
N SER A 61 2.54 1.70 -14.18
CA SER A 61 3.68 0.80 -14.00
C SER A 61 3.22 -0.50 -13.32
N ASP A 62 3.89 -1.60 -13.61
CA ASP A 62 3.49 -2.92 -13.10
C ASP A 62 4.11 -3.16 -11.70
N PRO A 63 3.30 -3.22 -10.62
CA PRO A 63 3.81 -3.45 -9.26
C PRO A 63 3.99 -4.95 -8.95
N SER A 64 3.80 -5.87 -9.91
CA SER A 64 3.79 -7.30 -9.62
C SER A 64 5.10 -7.82 -9.03
N ALA A 65 6.23 -7.24 -9.45
CA ALA A 65 7.54 -7.57 -8.91
C ALA A 65 7.68 -7.18 -7.43
N LEU A 66 7.14 -6.03 -7.05
CA LEU A 66 7.11 -5.55 -5.66
C LEU A 66 6.17 -6.39 -4.80
N ILE A 67 4.97 -6.67 -5.30
CA ILE A 67 4.00 -7.56 -4.65
C ILE A 67 4.62 -8.94 -4.39
N ASP A 68 5.31 -9.52 -5.37
CA ASP A 68 5.99 -10.80 -5.21
C ASP A 68 7.11 -10.75 -4.15
N ALA A 69 7.89 -9.67 -4.14
CA ALA A 69 8.93 -9.45 -3.14
C ALA A 69 8.35 -9.33 -1.72
N LEU A 70 7.26 -8.57 -1.53
CA LEU A 70 6.55 -8.42 -0.26
C LEU A 70 5.99 -9.77 0.22
N ARG A 71 5.31 -10.51 -0.66
CA ARG A 71 4.79 -11.87 -0.37
C ARG A 71 5.89 -12.84 0.01
N ASN A 72 7.04 -12.80 -0.68
CA ASN A 72 8.17 -13.68 -0.40
C ASN A 72 8.83 -13.32 0.94
N CYS A 73 9.01 -12.03 1.25
CA CYS A 73 9.48 -11.57 2.56
C CYS A 73 8.57 -12.07 3.67
N ARG A 74 7.25 -11.90 3.49
CA ARG A 74 6.24 -12.37 4.44
C ARG A 74 6.30 -13.87 4.65
N THR A 75 6.35 -14.65 3.58
CA THR A 75 6.43 -16.12 3.63
C THR A 75 7.71 -16.61 4.32
N LEU A 76 8.82 -15.90 4.15
CA LEU A 76 10.09 -16.24 4.78
C LEU A 76 10.07 -16.01 6.30
N GLU A 77 9.44 -14.92 6.74
CA GLU A 77 9.35 -14.55 8.17
C GLU A 77 8.17 -15.24 8.89
N SER A 78 7.07 -15.47 8.18
CA SER A 78 5.91 -16.24 8.62
C SER A 78 5.97 -17.66 8.07
N ALA A 79 6.59 -18.58 8.81
CA ALA A 79 6.47 -20.02 8.56
C ALA A 79 5.04 -20.54 8.90
N GLY A 80 4.00 -20.00 8.26
CA GLY A 80 2.62 -20.44 8.38
C GLY A 80 1.82 -20.15 7.10
N PRO A 81 0.91 -21.03 6.68
CA PRO A 81 0.18 -20.89 5.42
C PRO A 81 -0.77 -19.69 5.48
N GLU A 82 -0.59 -18.76 4.54
CA GLU A 82 -1.52 -17.67 4.31
C GLU A 82 -2.78 -18.16 3.60
N VAL A 83 -3.91 -17.81 4.18
CA VAL A 83 -5.22 -17.96 3.56
C VAL A 83 -5.32 -16.87 2.50
N GLN A 84 -5.28 -17.28 1.23
CA GLN A 84 -5.71 -16.45 0.12
C GLN A 84 -7.15 -15.99 0.38
N ALA A 85 -7.33 -14.74 0.78
CA ALA A 85 -8.63 -14.09 0.81
C ALA A 85 -8.81 -13.35 -0.52
N SER A 86 -9.65 -13.93 -1.37
CA SER A 86 -10.10 -13.36 -2.64
C SER A 86 -10.83 -12.02 -2.46
N PRO A 87 -10.92 -11.21 -3.52
CA PRO A 87 -10.73 -9.76 -3.44
C PRO A 87 -12.02 -8.96 -3.28
N ALA A 88 -11.79 -7.70 -2.91
CA ALA A 88 -12.52 -6.50 -3.33
C ALA A 88 -14.04 -6.49 -3.11
N THR A 89 -14.43 -5.74 -2.09
CA THR A 89 -15.70 -5.00 -2.13
C THR A 89 -15.64 -4.10 -3.36
N ASN A 90 -16.26 -4.56 -4.45
CA ASN A 90 -16.57 -3.74 -5.61
C ASN A 90 -17.62 -2.72 -5.18
N GLU A 91 -17.18 -1.61 -4.62
CA GLU A 91 -18.01 -0.41 -4.56
C GLU A 91 -18.03 0.13 -5.99
N ASP A 92 -19.17 -0.03 -6.63
CA ASP A 92 -19.49 0.64 -7.89
C ASP A 92 -19.18 2.14 -7.71
N PRO A 93 -18.18 2.71 -8.41
CA PRO A 93 -17.83 4.09 -8.21
C PRO A 93 -19.03 4.93 -8.60
N PRO A 94 -19.52 5.85 -7.74
CA PRO A 94 -20.57 6.77 -8.13
C PRO A 94 -20.10 7.48 -9.40
N GLU A 95 -20.86 7.22 -10.46
CA GLU A 95 -20.86 7.82 -11.77
C GLU A 95 -20.31 9.25 -11.79
N HIS A 96 -19.02 9.36 -12.14
CA HIS A 96 -18.41 10.46 -12.89
C HIS A 96 -18.35 11.88 -12.29
N ASP A 97 -18.21 12.04 -10.98
CA ASP A 97 -17.69 13.31 -10.45
C ASP A 97 -16.16 13.34 -10.61
N THR A 98 -15.69 13.85 -11.74
CA THR A 98 -14.25 14.11 -11.95
C THR A 98 -13.70 15.02 -10.86
N GLU A 99 -14.50 15.99 -10.37
CA GLU A 99 -14.15 16.84 -9.24
C GLU A 99 -13.94 16.05 -7.93
N LEU A 100 -14.80 15.06 -7.62
CA LEU A 100 -14.61 14.19 -6.45
C LEU A 100 -13.40 13.26 -6.60
N ARG A 101 -13.12 12.77 -7.82
CA ARG A 101 -11.91 11.99 -8.09
C ARG A 101 -10.64 12.82 -7.92
N GLU A 102 -10.63 14.06 -8.42
CA GLU A 102 -9.49 14.96 -8.26
C GLU A 102 -9.23 15.27 -6.79
N VAL A 103 -10.28 15.54 -6.01
CA VAL A 103 -10.18 15.72 -4.55
C VAL A 103 -9.67 14.46 -3.86
N PHE A 104 -10.23 13.29 -4.20
CA PHE A 104 -9.80 12.01 -3.62
C PHE A 104 -8.32 11.72 -3.90
N LEU A 105 -7.86 11.94 -5.14
CA LEU A 105 -6.46 11.74 -5.50
C LEU A 105 -5.55 12.76 -4.82
N GLU A 106 -5.97 14.02 -4.71
CA GLU A 106 -5.24 15.05 -3.96
C GLU A 106 -5.07 14.67 -2.49
N GLU A 107 -6.14 14.22 -1.82
CA GLU A 107 -6.05 13.68 -0.46
C GLU A 107 -5.18 12.42 -0.41
N GLY A 108 -5.26 11.55 -1.42
CA GLY A 108 -4.42 10.36 -1.51
C GLY A 108 -2.92 10.69 -1.57
N PHE A 109 -2.53 11.76 -2.26
CA PHE A 109 -1.14 12.23 -2.25
C PHE A 109 -0.71 12.77 -0.89
N ASP A 110 -1.56 13.53 -0.19
CA ASP A 110 -1.27 14.05 1.16
C ASP A 110 -1.11 12.90 2.16
N ILE A 111 -2.00 11.91 2.09
CA ILE A 111 -1.94 10.67 2.88
C ILE A 111 -0.65 9.90 2.59
N MET A 112 -0.23 9.81 1.33
CA MET A 112 1.03 9.15 0.97
C MET A 112 2.27 9.90 1.47
N GLU A 113 2.26 11.23 1.45
CA GLU A 113 3.35 12.02 2.02
C GLU A 113 3.43 11.81 3.55
N SER A 114 2.28 11.87 4.23
CA SER A 114 2.15 11.57 5.66
C SER A 114 2.66 10.17 5.99
N SER A 115 2.25 9.17 5.20
CA SER A 115 2.68 7.79 5.34
C SER A 115 4.19 7.64 5.17
N GLY A 116 4.78 8.23 4.13
CA GLY A 116 6.23 8.20 3.93
C GLY A 116 7.00 8.81 5.11
N ALA A 117 6.49 9.89 5.69
CA ALA A 117 7.07 10.51 6.88
C ALA A 117 6.92 9.63 8.14
N ALA A 118 5.77 8.98 8.34
CA ALA A 118 5.55 8.03 9.42
C ALA A 118 6.46 6.80 9.29
N LEU A 119 6.65 6.29 8.07
CA LEU A 119 7.57 5.19 7.78
C LEU A 119 9.00 5.56 8.16
N ALA A 120 9.47 6.74 7.75
CA ALA A 120 10.83 7.19 8.08
C ALA A 120 11.03 7.31 9.60
N ARG A 121 10.02 7.73 10.35
CA ARG A 121 10.05 7.79 11.83
C ARG A 121 10.07 6.41 12.45
N TRP A 122 9.26 5.48 11.94
CA TRP A 122 9.29 4.08 12.37
C TRP A 122 10.64 3.41 12.09
N GLN A 123 11.25 3.66 10.93
CA GLN A 123 12.59 3.15 10.62
C GLN A 123 13.66 3.70 11.57
N ALA A 124 13.50 4.94 12.06
CA ALA A 124 14.38 5.53 13.04
C ALA A 124 14.17 4.95 14.45
N ASP A 125 12.92 4.64 14.82
CA ASP A 125 12.57 3.97 16.08
C ASP A 125 11.56 2.82 15.84
N PRO A 126 12.04 1.61 15.55
CA PRO A 126 11.17 0.48 15.19
C PRO A 126 10.39 -0.08 16.37
N HIS A 127 10.59 0.46 17.58
CA HIS A 127 9.79 0.15 18.75
C HIS A 127 8.53 1.02 18.85
N ASN A 128 8.46 2.12 18.07
CA ASN A 128 7.31 3.01 18.05
C ASN A 128 6.19 2.43 17.17
N MET A 129 5.38 1.54 17.74
CA MET A 129 4.24 0.92 17.04
C MET A 129 3.14 1.90 16.65
N LEU A 130 3.08 3.08 17.28
CA LEU A 130 2.12 4.12 16.93
C LEU A 130 2.29 4.57 15.47
N GLU A 131 3.54 4.63 14.98
CA GLU A 131 3.80 4.99 13.58
C GLU A 131 3.29 3.90 12.62
N VAL A 132 3.39 2.63 13.01
CA VAL A 132 2.84 1.49 12.23
C VAL A 132 1.32 1.55 12.18
N GLU A 133 0.67 1.89 13.30
CA GLU A 133 -0.78 2.08 13.34
C GLU A 133 -1.24 3.26 12.48
N ASN A 134 -0.46 4.35 12.43
CA ASN A 134 -0.74 5.48 11.55
C ASN A 134 -0.59 5.10 10.08
N LEU A 135 0.48 4.38 9.72
CA LEU A 135 0.67 3.83 8.37
C LEU A 135 -0.50 2.96 7.93
N LEU A 136 -0.96 2.07 8.80
CA LEU A 136 -2.10 1.20 8.51
C LEU A 136 -3.39 1.99 8.31
N ARG A 137 -3.65 3.00 9.16
CA ARG A 137 -4.82 3.88 9.01
C ARG A 137 -4.79 4.65 7.70
N ASP A 138 -3.63 5.20 7.35
CA ASP A 138 -3.43 5.99 6.14
C ASP A 138 -3.69 5.12 4.89
N LEU A 139 -3.15 3.90 4.86
CA LEU A 139 -3.43 2.91 3.81
C LEU A 139 -4.91 2.47 3.75
N HIS A 140 -5.56 2.27 4.89
CA HIS A 140 -7.00 1.94 4.94
C HIS A 140 -7.92 3.08 4.44
N THR A 141 -7.40 4.30 4.39
CA THR A 141 -8.16 5.48 3.94
C THR A 141 -8.07 5.68 2.43
N LEU A 142 -7.00 5.17 1.81
CA LEU A 142 -6.75 5.13 0.36
C LEU A 142 -7.58 4.04 -0.35
#